data_AF-A0A1I6Y1Y4-F1
#
_entry.id   AF-A0A1I6Y1Y4-F1
#
_cell.length_a   1.000
_cell.length_b   1.000
_cell.length_c   1.000
_cell.angle_alpha   90.00
_cell.angle_beta   90.00
_cell.angle_gamma   90.00
#
_symmetry.space_group_name_H-M   'P 1'
#
loop_
_entity.id
_entity.type
_entity.pdbx_description
1 polymer ?
#
loop_
_entity_poly.entity_id
_entity_poly.type
_entity_poly.pdbx_seq_one_letter_code
_entity_poly.pdbx_strand_id
1 'polypeptide(L)'
;MISISIEPEVKKEVRILSDELKTLSLKFIGTLYLLFTSAKSFVLEYVESLNDFRWSNIQKWGFVNVLIERAYKFFGLEDAEKRQRIKAKVKRGVKRTFKKVFKMFLFPLVLVFYIISAIFEKKNDNIVKNSYKV
;
A
#
# COMPACT_ATOMS: atom_id res chain seq x y z
N MET A 1 61.83 36.77 32.86
CA MET A 1 60.63 37.21 32.11
C MET A 1 61.06 37.43 30.68
N ILE A 2 60.81 36.48 29.77
CA ILE A 2 61.22 36.61 28.37
C ILE A 2 60.09 37.32 27.64
N SER A 3 60.22 38.63 27.46
CA SER A 3 59.34 39.41 26.58
C SER A 3 59.82 39.23 25.15
N ILE A 4 59.28 38.25 24.46
CA ILE A 4 59.49 38.08 23.02
C ILE A 4 58.75 39.24 22.34
N SER A 5 59.48 40.23 21.82
CA SER A 5 58.92 41.24 20.91
C SER A 5 58.61 40.54 19.58
N ILE A 6 57.40 40.00 19.49
CA ILE A 6 56.89 39.40 18.25
C ILE A 6 56.70 40.54 17.24
N GLU A 7 57.32 40.41 16.06
CA GLU A 7 57.12 41.36 14.96
C GLU A 7 55.62 41.50 14.62
N PRO A 8 55.16 42.73 14.33
CA PRO A 8 53.75 43.00 14.08
C PRO A 8 53.19 42.22 12.88
N GLU A 9 54.06 41.77 11.96
CA GLU A 9 53.71 40.95 10.80
C GLU A 9 53.35 39.51 11.20
N VAL A 10 54.19 38.86 12.02
CA VAL A 10 53.92 37.51 12.56
C VAL A 10 52.61 37.50 13.36
N LYS A 11 52.34 38.57 14.10
CA LYS A 11 51.08 38.71 14.86
C LYS A 11 49.85 38.82 13.95
N LYS A 12 49.97 39.37 12.73
CA LYS A 12 48.89 39.43 11.75
C LYS A 12 48.64 38.07 11.12
N GLU A 13 49.69 37.35 10.72
CA GLU A 13 49.57 36.01 10.14
C GLU A 13 48.91 35.01 11.11
N VAL A 14 49.30 35.04 12.39
CA VAL A 14 48.67 34.20 13.42
C VAL A 14 47.19 34.53 13.60
N ARG A 15 46.79 35.80 13.46
CA ARG A 15 45.36 36.19 13.51
C ARG A 15 44.60 35.67 12.29
N ILE A 16 45.17 35.80 11.09
CA ILE A 16 44.55 35.30 9.85
C ILE A 16 44.36 33.78 9.94
N LEU A 17 45.40 33.05 10.33
CA LEU A 17 45.32 31.60 10.55
C LEU A 17 44.27 31.23 11.59
N SER A 18 44.17 31.99 12.68
CA SER A 18 43.16 31.75 13.73
C SER A 18 41.74 31.92 13.19
N ASP A 19 41.50 32.95 12.39
CA ASP A 19 40.17 33.21 11.83
C ASP A 19 39.82 32.20 10.72
N GLU A 20 40.77 31.81 9.87
CA GLU A 20 40.58 30.73 8.91
C GLU A 20 40.24 29.40 9.61
N LEU A 21 40.95 29.07 10.70
CA LEU A 21 40.68 27.87 11.47
C LEU A 21 39.27 27.89 12.09
N LYS A 22 38.81 29.05 12.57
CA LYS A 22 37.42 29.22 13.06
C LYS A 22 36.40 29.06 11.94
N THR A 23 36.66 29.59 10.74
CA THR A 23 35.73 29.40 9.62
C THR A 23 35.67 27.94 9.18
N LEU A 24 36.80 27.23 9.19
CA LEU A 24 36.87 25.81 8.87
C LEU A 24 36.10 24.99 9.91
N SER A 25 36.26 25.30 11.20
CA SER A 25 35.55 24.58 12.27
C SER A 25 34.04 24.78 12.19
N LEU A 26 33.57 25.99 11.87
CA LEU A 26 32.14 26.25 11.66
C LEU A 26 31.58 25.48 10.45
N LYS A 27 32.32 25.42 9.33
CA LYS A 27 31.93 24.61 8.16
C LYS A 27 31.91 23.11 8.48
N PHE A 28 32.86 22.65 9.28
CA PHE A 28 32.93 21.26 9.71
C PHE A 28 31.73 20.89 10.61
N ILE A 29 31.36 21.77 11.54
CA ILE A 29 30.15 21.58 12.37
C ILE A 29 28.89 21.57 11.49
N GLY A 30 28.79 22.47 10.51
CA GLY A 30 27.65 22.52 9.60
C GLY A 30 27.52 21.26 8.73
N THR A 31 28.63 20.75 8.21
CA THR A 31 28.66 19.49 7.44
C THR A 31 28.35 18.28 8.30
N LEU A 32 28.87 18.22 9.54
CA LEU A 32 28.51 17.20 10.52
C LEU A 32 27.01 17.23 10.84
N TYR A 33 26.45 18.41 11.05
CA TYR A 33 25.02 18.56 11.31
C TYR A 33 24.18 18.04 10.14
N LEU A 34 24.53 18.41 8.90
CA LEU A 34 23.85 17.90 7.70
C LEU A 34 23.93 16.37 7.62
N LEU A 35 25.13 15.81 7.77
CA LEU A 35 25.35 14.36 7.82
C LEU A 35 24.48 13.69 8.87
N PHE A 36 24.41 14.26 10.08
CA PHE A 36 23.62 13.71 11.17
C PHE A 36 22.12 13.77 10.88
N THR A 37 21.62 14.87 10.29
CA THR A 37 20.21 14.99 9.90
C THR A 37 19.84 14.00 8.80
N SER A 38 20.68 13.82 7.78
CA SER A 38 20.46 12.84 6.72
C SER A 38 20.58 11.40 7.21
N ALA A 39 21.52 11.12 8.11
CA ALA A 39 21.63 9.80 8.74
C ALA A 39 20.39 9.49 9.59
N LYS A 40 19.88 10.49 10.33
CA LYS A 40 18.65 10.33 11.12
C LYS A 40 17.45 10.01 10.23
N SER A 41 17.24 10.74 9.13
CA SER A 41 16.12 10.46 8.22
C SER A 41 16.24 9.05 7.63
N PHE A 42 17.44 8.65 7.20
CA PHE A 42 17.70 7.31 6.70
C PHE A 42 17.37 6.22 7.74
N VAL A 43 17.80 6.39 9.00
CA VAL A 43 17.49 5.43 10.07
C VAL A 43 15.99 5.34 10.32
N LEU A 44 15.27 6.47 10.32
CA LEU A 44 13.82 6.47 10.51
C LEU A 44 13.10 5.73 9.37
N GLU A 45 13.44 6.02 8.12
CA GLU A 45 12.88 5.32 6.95
C GLU A 45 13.22 3.82 6.95
N TYR A 46 14.41 3.46 7.43
CA TYR A 46 14.84 2.07 7.59
C TYR A 46 14.05 1.35 8.70
N VAL A 47 13.85 1.99 9.84
CA VAL A 47 13.05 1.44 10.94
C VAL A 47 11.59 1.26 10.51
N GLU A 48 11.02 2.22 9.80
CA GLU A 48 9.69 2.06 9.19
C GLU A 48 9.65 0.89 8.21
N SER A 49 10.69 0.71 7.39
CA SER A 49 10.81 -0.44 6.50
C SER A 49 10.72 -1.76 7.26
N LEU A 50 11.42 -1.89 8.39
CA LEU A 50 11.41 -3.11 9.19
C LEU A 50 10.04 -3.38 9.82
N ASN A 51 9.32 -2.32 10.19
CA ASN A 51 7.95 -2.45 10.67
C ASN A 51 6.99 -2.99 9.59
N ASP A 52 7.17 -2.61 8.33
CA ASP A 52 6.37 -3.16 7.22
C ASP A 52 6.58 -4.69 7.08
N PHE A 53 7.80 -5.19 7.29
CA PHE A 53 8.15 -6.62 7.24
C PHE A 53 7.81 -7.43 8.49
N ARG A 54 7.11 -6.85 9.47
CA ARG A 54 6.66 -7.60 10.65
C ARG A 54 5.87 -8.84 10.25
N TRP A 55 6.11 -9.93 10.96
CA TRP A 55 5.43 -11.21 10.71
C TRP A 55 3.90 -11.08 10.74
N SER A 56 3.35 -10.24 11.64
CA SER A 56 1.93 -9.94 11.72
C SER A 56 1.37 -9.30 10.44
N ASN A 57 2.16 -8.42 9.79
CA ASN A 57 1.78 -7.80 8.52
C ASN A 57 1.85 -8.81 7.38
N ILE A 58 2.89 -9.64 7.35
CA ILE A 58 3.03 -10.70 6.33
C ILE A 58 1.88 -11.70 6.43
N GLN A 59 1.48 -12.11 7.63
CA GLN A 59 0.32 -13.00 7.83
C GLN A 59 -1.00 -12.36 7.40
N LYS A 60 -1.19 -11.06 7.66
CA LYS A 60 -2.45 -10.37 7.37
C LYS A 60 -2.63 -10.00 5.89
N TRP A 61 -1.56 -9.56 5.24
CA TRP A 61 -1.60 -8.99 3.88
C TRP A 61 -0.94 -9.88 2.83
N GLY A 62 -0.09 -10.82 3.24
CA GLY A 62 0.72 -11.66 2.36
C GLY A 62 2.03 -10.98 1.97
N PHE A 63 3.12 -11.76 1.94
CA PHE A 63 4.49 -11.26 1.69
C PHE A 63 4.62 -10.43 0.40
N VAL A 64 4.01 -10.89 -0.69
CA VAL A 64 4.06 -10.20 -1.99
C VAL A 64 3.40 -8.82 -1.93
N ASN A 65 2.29 -8.67 -1.20
CA ASN A 65 1.62 -7.37 -1.08
C ASN A 65 2.44 -6.40 -0.23
N VAL A 66 3.16 -6.89 0.78
CA VAL A 66 4.10 -6.08 1.58
C VAL A 66 5.26 -5.60 0.69
N LEU A 67 5.79 -6.45 -0.18
CA LEU A 67 6.84 -6.07 -1.14
C LEU A 67 6.35 -5.03 -2.15
N ILE A 68 5.12 -5.18 -2.65
CA ILE A 68 4.51 -4.23 -3.59
C ILE A 68 4.28 -2.88 -2.91
N GLU A 69 3.74 -2.86 -1.68
CA GLU A 69 3.58 -1.64 -0.87
C GLU A 69 4.92 -0.94 -0.66
N ARG A 70 5.98 -1.71 -0.37
CA ARG A 70 7.31 -1.15 -0.19
C ARG A 70 7.88 -0.58 -1.48
N ALA A 71 7.71 -1.27 -2.61
CA ALA A 71 8.13 -0.76 -3.91
C ALA A 71 7.41 0.57 -4.21
N TYR A 72 6.11 0.67 -3.94
CA TYR A 72 5.35 1.90 -4.13
C TYR A 72 5.85 3.04 -3.22
N LYS A 73 6.13 2.79 -1.94
CA LYS A 73 6.76 3.79 -1.04
C LYS A 73 8.14 4.22 -1.55
N PHE A 74 8.98 3.26 -1.95
CA PHE A 74 10.33 3.54 -2.47
C PHE A 74 10.32 4.43 -3.72
N PHE A 75 9.35 4.23 -4.61
CA PHE A 75 9.19 5.05 -5.81
C PHE A 75 8.32 6.31 -5.60
N GLY A 76 7.82 6.58 -4.39
CA GLY A 76 6.94 7.72 -4.11
C GLY A 76 5.57 7.63 -4.80
N LEU A 77 5.10 6.42 -5.08
CA LEU A 77 3.88 6.12 -5.85
C LEU A 77 2.72 5.63 -4.96
N GLU A 78 2.68 6.05 -3.70
CA GLU A 78 1.72 5.59 -2.69
C GLU A 78 0.25 5.81 -3.11
N ASP A 79 -0.02 6.88 -3.85
CA ASP A 79 -1.36 7.18 -4.36
C ASP A 79 -1.81 6.23 -5.48
N ALA A 80 -0.87 5.71 -6.27
CA ALA A 80 -1.16 4.70 -7.29
C ALA A 80 -1.51 3.36 -6.64
N GLU A 81 -0.84 3.01 -5.55
CA GLU A 81 -1.13 1.80 -4.78
C GLU A 81 -2.54 1.81 -4.18
N LYS A 82 -2.92 2.91 -3.51
CA LYS A 82 -4.27 3.07 -2.93
C LYS A 82 -5.35 2.87 -4.00
N ARG A 83 -5.14 3.46 -5.20
CA ARG A 83 -6.06 3.31 -6.34
C ARG A 83 -6.15 1.86 -6.84
N GLN A 84 -5.03 1.13 -6.89
CA GLN A 84 -5.02 -0.28 -7.31
C GLN A 84 -5.71 -1.20 -6.28
N ARG A 85 -5.46 -1.01 -4.98
CA ARG A 85 -6.11 -1.78 -3.91
C ARG A 85 -7.63 -1.62 -3.93
N ILE A 86 -8.14 -0.41 -4.14
CA ILE A 86 -9.58 -0.14 -4.27
C ILE A 86 -10.16 -0.88 -5.48
N LYS A 87 -9.53 -0.78 -6.66
CA LYS A 87 -9.98 -1.48 -7.88
C LYS A 87 -10.03 -3.00 -7.71
N ALA A 88 -9.02 -3.60 -7.06
CA ALA A 88 -8.98 -5.05 -6.82
C ALA A 88 -10.09 -5.53 -5.86
N LYS A 89 -10.38 -4.76 -4.81
CA LYS A 89 -11.43 -5.07 -3.82
C LYS A 89 -12.83 -5.01 -4.45
N VAL A 90 -13.09 -4.01 -5.30
CA VAL A 90 -14.35 -3.87 -6.05
C VAL A 90 -14.59 -5.06 -6.97
N LYS A 91 -13.57 -5.50 -7.74
CA LYS A 91 -13.70 -6.60 -8.71
C LYS A 91 -14.06 -7.95 -8.05
N ARG A 92 -13.50 -8.23 -6.85
CA ARG A 92 -13.83 -9.45 -6.08
C ARG A 92 -15.24 -9.41 -5.47
N GLY A 93 -15.70 -8.24 -5.02
CA GLY A 93 -17.06 -8.07 -4.50
C GLY A 93 -18.13 -8.28 -5.56
N VAL A 94 -17.97 -7.66 -6.74
CA VAL A 94 -18.94 -7.73 -7.84
C VAL A 94 -19.20 -9.17 -8.31
N LYS A 95 -18.15 -10.00 -8.48
CA LYS A 95 -18.31 -11.40 -8.90
C LYS A 95 -19.11 -12.23 -7.89
N ARG A 96 -18.93 -11.97 -6.58
CA ARG A 96 -19.64 -12.67 -5.51
C ARG A 96 -21.09 -12.23 -5.40
N THR A 97 -21.35 -10.93 -5.55
CA THR A 97 -22.70 -10.36 -5.52
C THR A 97 -23.51 -10.77 -6.76
N PHE A 98 -22.91 -10.72 -7.95
CA PHE A 98 -23.56 -11.16 -9.19
C PHE A 98 -24.00 -12.63 -9.14
N LYS A 99 -23.15 -13.53 -8.62
CA LYS A 99 -23.50 -14.96 -8.48
C LYS A 99 -24.68 -15.18 -7.52
N LYS A 100 -24.78 -14.39 -6.44
CA LYS A 100 -25.91 -14.46 -5.49
C LYS A 100 -27.20 -13.95 -6.11
N VAL A 101 -27.15 -12.80 -6.77
CA VAL A 101 -28.32 -12.17 -7.41
C VAL A 101 -28.83 -13.05 -8.56
N PHE A 102 -27.94 -13.56 -9.41
CA PHE A 102 -28.33 -14.47 -10.49
C PHE A 102 -29.01 -15.74 -9.98
N LYS A 103 -28.49 -16.35 -8.90
CA LYS A 103 -29.12 -17.54 -8.29
C LYS A 103 -30.48 -17.22 -7.66
N MET A 104 -30.61 -16.03 -7.05
CA MET A 104 -31.86 -15.55 -6.45
C MET A 104 -32.96 -15.32 -7.50
N PHE A 105 -32.61 -14.86 -8.71
CA PHE A 105 -33.57 -14.73 -9.81
C PHE A 105 -33.83 -16.04 -10.57
N LEU A 106 -32.84 -16.93 -10.69
CA LEU A 106 -33.05 -18.22 -11.37
C LEU A 106 -34.02 -19.13 -10.62
N PHE A 107 -33.94 -19.15 -9.30
CA PHE A 107 -34.75 -20.03 -8.46
C PHE A 107 -36.27 -19.87 -8.66
N PRO A 108 -36.86 -18.65 -8.59
CA PRO A 108 -38.28 -18.46 -8.85
C PRO A 108 -38.66 -18.79 -10.30
N LEU A 109 -37.75 -18.56 -11.26
CA LEU A 109 -37.99 -18.85 -12.67
C LEU A 109 -38.09 -20.36 -12.93
N VAL A 110 -37.25 -21.16 -12.26
CA VAL A 110 -37.34 -22.63 -12.28
C VAL A 110 -38.63 -23.13 -11.63
N LEU A 111 -39.06 -22.52 -10.52
CA LEU A 111 -40.33 -22.86 -9.87
C LEU A 111 -41.53 -22.60 -10.78
N VAL A 112 -41.57 -21.45 -11.46
CA VAL A 112 -42.63 -21.13 -12.43
C VAL A 112 -42.66 -22.14 -13.57
N PHE A 113 -41.49 -22.54 -14.09
CA PHE A 113 -41.41 -23.56 -15.13
C PHE A 113 -41.97 -24.92 -14.68
N TYR A 114 -41.68 -25.33 -13.44
CA TYR A 114 -42.25 -26.56 -12.86
C TYR A 114 -43.77 -26.49 -12.71
N ILE A 115 -44.30 -25.36 -12.25
CA ILE A 115 -45.75 -25.16 -12.11
C ILE A 115 -46.44 -25.25 -13.48
N ILE A 116 -45.88 -24.59 -14.50
CA ILE A 116 -46.41 -24.66 -15.87
C ILE A 116 -46.37 -26.09 -16.41
N SER A 117 -45.26 -26.81 -16.22
CA SER A 117 -45.10 -28.20 -16.67
C SER A 117 -46.14 -29.12 -16.01
N ALA A 118 -46.35 -29.00 -14.70
CA ALA A 118 -47.34 -29.79 -13.97
C ALA A 118 -48.79 -29.50 -14.41
N ILE A 119 -49.11 -28.26 -14.77
CA ILE A 119 -50.43 -27.90 -15.31
C ILE A 119 -50.64 -28.52 -16.70
N PHE A 120 -49.62 -28.50 -17.55
CA PHE A 120 -49.68 -29.11 -18.89
C PHE A 120 -49.86 -30.62 -18.83
N GLU A 121 -49.11 -31.31 -17.96
CA GLU A 121 -49.18 -32.76 -17.78
C GLU A 121 -50.57 -33.18 -17.27
N LYS A 122 -51.11 -32.46 -16.27
CA LYS A 122 -52.46 -32.70 -15.75
C LYS A 122 -53.57 -32.46 -16.79
N LYS A 123 -53.37 -31.54 -17.74
CA LYS A 123 -54.32 -31.31 -18.84
C LYS A 123 -54.31 -32.47 -19.83
N ASN A 124 -53.13 -33.01 -20.14
CA ASN A 124 -53.00 -34.16 -21.04
C ASN A 124 -53.63 -35.42 -20.46
N ASP A 125 -53.40 -35.72 -19.17
CA ASP A 125 -53.98 -36.89 -18.51
C ASP A 125 -55.52 -36.85 -18.43
N ASN A 126 -56.10 -35.66 -18.24
CA ASN A 126 -57.56 -35.49 -18.19
C ASN A 126 -58.22 -35.62 -19.57
N ILE A 127 -57.54 -35.21 -20.65
CA ILE A 127 -58.03 -35.40 -22.02
C ILE A 127 -58.03 -36.90 -22.37
N VAL A 128 -56.95 -37.61 -22.03
CA VAL A 128 -56.82 -39.06 -22.27
C VAL A 128 -57.85 -39.86 -21.47
N LYS A 129 -58.16 -39.49 -20.22
CA LYS A 129 -59.21 -40.19 -19.45
C LYS A 129 -60.64 -39.97 -19.98
N ASN A 130 -60.91 -38.83 -20.62
CA ASN A 130 -62.22 -38.56 -21.21
C ASN A 130 -62.44 -39.27 -22.56
N SER A 131 -61.37 -39.64 -23.28
CA SER A 131 -61.48 -40.37 -24.55
C SER A 131 -61.82 -41.86 -24.42
N TYR A 132 -61.79 -42.43 -23.21
CA TYR A 132 -62.18 -43.83 -22.95
C TYR A 132 -63.53 -43.95 -22.24
N LYS A 133 -64.25 -42.84 -22.07
CA LYS A 133 -65.65 -42.80 -21.62
C LYS A 133 -66.53 -42.32 -22.77
N VAL A 134 -66.61 -43.12 -23.82
CA VAL A 134 -67.69 -43.09 -24.82
C VAL A 134 -68.15 -44.53 -25.01
#